data_AF-A0A672SC14-F1
#
_entry.id   AF-A0A672SC14-F1
#
_cell.length_a   1.000
_cell.length_b   1.000
_cell.length_c   1.000
_cell.angle_alpha   90.00
_cell.angle_beta   90.00
_cell.angle_gamma   90.00
#
_symmetry.space_group_name_H-M   'P 1'
#
loop_
_entity.id
_entity.type
_entity.pdbx_description
1 polymer ?
#
loop_
_entity_poly.entity_id
_entity_poly.type
_entity_poly.pdbx_seq_one_letter_code
_entity_poly.pdbx_strand_id
1 'polypeptide(L)'
;MTTSAPIRFRVFSLNCWGIRYLSKNCKERFVLIGDLLSQEQLDIVLLQEVWCEKDFLFLKKKLSSVYPYSHYFKSGFIGSGLAVFSRHRIHDAFLYRYSLNGYPYMAQHGDWFGGKAVGKVLLNIRGLKVHIFITHLHAEYCREKDSYLPHRVVQAWELQQFIRHTSAGADVVILGGDLNMHPDDLGTRLLRNYTGLQDSFSETANFDGCEEGHTHISENPFTNTDGLVPFGGGVRIDYILFKGSGEVDVSCESLSTTKGPVPGHPFPYSDHEALTAEFLFTLTTKGNGCSKRQSGCVSDKLPELVNTVNEARTEIKVGLHCAERMRHTAARTGIMGLVLLVLELAIAAVPLFALGTEQPFPKASFYLLGALCFAVLLSTLMLYVFYSMEVKALQGTEDQMRLALSSFQEQLKESSKVLSSDHL
;
A
#
# COMPACT_ATOMS: atom_id res chain seq x y z
N MET A 1 34.19 -25.91 -12.42
CA MET A 1 32.99 -25.05 -12.35
C MET A 1 32.83 -24.64 -10.90
N THR A 2 33.14 -23.39 -10.56
CA THR A 2 33.02 -22.91 -9.18
C THR A 2 31.56 -22.62 -8.88
N THR A 3 30.89 -23.54 -8.17
CA THR A 3 29.62 -23.24 -7.51
C THR A 3 29.89 -22.11 -6.51
N SER A 4 29.42 -20.90 -6.79
CA SER A 4 29.56 -19.80 -5.84
C SER A 4 28.84 -20.17 -4.56
N ALA A 5 29.45 -19.92 -3.40
CA ALA A 5 28.80 -20.16 -2.12
C ALA A 5 27.45 -19.43 -2.04
N PRO A 6 26.40 -20.05 -1.48
CA PRO A 6 25.11 -19.41 -1.27
C PRO A 6 25.24 -18.08 -0.51
N ILE A 7 24.38 -17.12 -0.84
CA ILE A 7 24.39 -15.79 -0.23
C ILE A 7 23.24 -15.71 0.76
N ARG A 8 23.56 -15.49 2.04
CA ARG A 8 22.55 -15.19 3.06
C ARG A 8 22.20 -13.71 3.02
N PHE A 9 20.91 -13.39 3.11
CA PHE A 9 20.40 -12.03 3.08
C PHE A 9 19.24 -11.85 4.06
N ARG A 10 19.39 -10.96 5.06
CA ARG A 10 18.41 -10.72 6.11
C ARG A 10 17.63 -9.43 5.92
N VAL A 11 16.31 -9.53 5.93
CA VAL A 11 15.38 -8.41 5.71
C VAL A 11 14.53 -8.20 6.95
N PHE A 12 14.43 -6.94 7.39
CA PHE A 12 13.54 -6.53 8.47
C PHE A 12 12.44 -5.60 7.93
N SER A 13 11.21 -5.76 8.41
CA SER A 13 10.10 -4.86 8.14
C SER A 13 9.33 -4.50 9.41
N LEU A 14 8.98 -3.22 9.57
CA LEU A 14 8.15 -2.76 10.69
C LEU A 14 7.36 -1.49 10.34
N ASN A 15 6.03 -1.55 10.51
CA ASN A 15 5.22 -0.35 10.67
C ASN A 15 5.52 0.27 12.04
N CYS A 16 6.10 1.47 12.04
CA CYS A 16 6.60 2.14 13.25
C CYS A 16 5.54 2.93 14.02
N TRP A 17 4.32 3.07 13.49
CA TRP A 17 3.26 3.89 14.09
C TRP A 17 3.76 5.26 14.54
N GLY A 18 4.38 6.01 13.63
CA GLY A 18 5.00 7.30 13.93
C GLY A 18 4.05 8.49 13.80
N ILE A 19 2.74 8.29 14.00
CA ILE A 19 1.72 9.31 13.76
C ILE A 19 1.81 10.37 14.85
N ARG A 20 2.14 11.60 14.45
CA ARG A 20 2.31 12.71 15.38
C ARG A 20 1.01 12.97 16.15
N TYR A 21 1.12 13.11 17.47
CA TYR A 21 0.02 13.37 18.42
C TYR A 21 -0.96 12.20 18.67
N LEU A 22 -1.03 11.19 17.81
CA LEU A 22 -1.86 10.00 18.01
C LEU A 22 -1.08 8.85 18.64
N SER A 23 0.14 8.62 18.16
CA SER A 23 0.93 7.48 18.60
C SER A 23 1.54 7.71 19.99
N LYS A 24 1.27 6.75 20.90
CA LYS A 24 1.75 6.78 22.28
C LYS A 24 3.25 6.47 22.33
N ASN A 25 3.96 7.08 23.30
CA ASN A 25 5.39 6.84 23.58
C ASN A 25 6.30 6.92 22.34
N CYS A 26 5.94 7.77 21.37
CA CYS A 26 6.58 7.78 20.05
C CYS A 26 8.11 7.98 20.13
N LYS A 27 8.58 8.99 20.90
CA LYS A 27 10.03 9.24 21.04
C LYS A 27 10.77 8.06 21.66
N GLU A 28 10.22 7.50 22.74
CA GLU A 28 10.79 6.35 23.43
C GLU A 28 10.85 5.13 22.52
N ARG A 29 9.77 4.84 21.77
CA ARG A 29 9.73 3.72 20.81
C ARG A 29 10.75 3.88 19.69
N PHE A 30 10.92 5.07 19.11
CA PHE A 30 11.95 5.30 18.10
C PHE A 30 13.37 5.09 18.63
N VAL A 31 13.64 5.38 19.92
CA VAL A 31 14.92 5.02 20.56
C VAL A 31 15.08 3.50 20.61
N LEU A 32 14.07 2.78 21.09
CA LEU A 32 14.07 1.31 21.19
C LEU A 32 14.21 0.63 19.83
N ILE A 33 13.48 1.10 18.82
CA ILE A 33 13.61 0.63 17.43
C ILE A 33 15.05 0.81 16.95
N GLY A 34 15.64 1.98 17.20
CA GLY A 34 17.04 2.21 16.84
C GLY A 34 18.03 1.31 17.60
N ASP A 35 17.74 0.96 18.85
CA ASP A 35 18.56 0.03 19.65
C ASP A 35 18.47 -1.40 19.09
N LEU A 36 17.25 -1.89 18.84
CA LEU A 36 16.99 -3.19 18.20
C LEU A 36 17.78 -3.32 16.89
N LEU A 37 17.57 -2.36 15.98
CA LEU A 37 18.19 -2.37 14.66
C LEU A 37 19.72 -2.29 14.71
N SER A 38 20.29 -1.66 15.74
CA SER A 38 21.75 -1.56 15.91
C SER A 38 22.40 -2.86 16.39
N GLN A 39 21.64 -3.73 17.05
CA GLN A 39 22.13 -5.01 17.58
C GLN A 39 21.98 -6.14 16.56
N GLU A 40 20.98 -6.04 15.68
CA GLU A 40 20.72 -7.05 14.67
C GLU A 40 21.66 -6.96 13.46
N GLN A 41 22.14 -8.12 12.99
CA GLN A 41 22.93 -8.21 11.77
C GLN A 41 22.03 -8.31 10.52
N LEU A 42 21.32 -7.23 10.19
CA LEU A 42 20.43 -7.18 9.02
C LEU A 42 21.17 -6.68 7.78
N ASP A 43 20.67 -7.02 6.59
CA ASP A 43 21.18 -6.47 5.33
C ASP A 43 20.38 -5.24 4.89
N ILE A 44 19.07 -5.27 5.12
CA ILE A 44 18.16 -4.17 4.84
C ILE A 44 16.99 -4.10 5.82
N VAL A 45 16.62 -2.87 6.16
CA VAL A 45 15.53 -2.51 7.07
C VAL A 45 14.51 -1.68 6.29
N LEU A 46 13.24 -2.08 6.36
CA LEU A 46 12.10 -1.49 5.67
C LEU A 46 11.12 -0.95 6.71
N LEU A 47 11.04 0.37 6.89
CA LEU A 47 10.17 0.98 7.90
C LEU A 47 8.99 1.70 7.24
N GLN A 48 7.78 1.41 7.71
CA GLN A 48 6.56 2.13 7.38
C GLN A 48 6.18 3.09 8.52
N GLU A 49 5.31 4.05 8.23
CA GLU A 49 4.84 5.07 9.18
C GLU A 49 5.91 5.92 9.89
N VAL A 50 7.08 6.10 9.26
CA VAL A 50 8.06 7.12 9.65
C VAL A 50 7.59 8.48 9.09
N TRP A 51 6.49 9.00 9.62
CA TRP A 51 5.82 10.20 9.10
C TRP A 51 6.62 11.49 9.32
N CYS A 52 7.49 11.53 10.33
CA CYS A 52 8.27 12.72 10.67
C CYS A 52 9.71 12.61 10.18
N GLU A 53 10.16 13.59 9.37
CA GLU A 53 11.54 13.63 8.87
C GLU A 53 12.57 13.74 10.02
N LYS A 54 12.20 14.33 11.16
CA LYS A 54 13.09 14.38 12.34
C LYS A 54 13.35 12.98 12.92
N ASP A 55 12.35 12.12 12.95
CA ASP A 55 12.48 10.75 13.47
C ASP A 55 13.31 9.89 12.52
N PHE A 56 13.13 10.07 11.19
CA PHE A 56 14.04 9.49 10.19
C PHE A 56 15.49 9.96 10.38
N LEU A 57 15.74 11.26 10.53
CA LEU A 57 17.09 11.80 10.72
C LEU A 57 17.72 11.33 12.03
N PHE A 58 16.93 11.17 13.09
CA PHE A 58 17.36 10.57 14.34
C PHE A 58 17.84 9.12 14.12
N LEU A 59 17.01 8.27 13.50
CA LEU A 59 17.39 6.89 13.18
C LEU A 59 18.63 6.84 12.28
N LYS A 60 18.69 7.67 11.24
CA LYS A 60 19.86 7.77 10.35
C LYS A 60 21.14 8.08 11.09
N LYS A 61 21.11 8.99 12.06
CA LYS A 61 22.28 9.29 12.89
C LYS A 61 22.64 8.10 13.76
N LYS A 62 21.67 7.54 14.50
CA LYS A 62 21.87 6.43 15.45
C LYS A 62 22.38 5.17 14.77
N LEU A 63 21.92 4.88 13.56
CA LEU A 63 22.21 3.67 12.81
C LEU A 63 23.41 3.79 11.85
N SER A 64 24.03 4.96 11.75
CA SER A 64 25.06 5.26 10.73
C SER A 64 26.26 4.32 10.71
N SER A 65 26.63 3.70 11.84
CA SER A 65 27.73 2.74 11.94
C SER A 65 27.37 1.35 11.42
N VAL A 66 26.09 0.98 11.42
CA VAL A 66 25.59 -0.36 11.03
C VAL A 66 24.98 -0.31 9.63
N TYR A 67 24.18 0.72 9.35
CA TYR A 67 23.52 0.98 8.08
C TYR A 67 23.96 2.34 7.52
N PRO A 68 25.12 2.41 6.86
CA PRO A 68 25.66 3.67 6.33
C PRO A 68 24.83 4.25 5.18
N TYR A 69 23.97 3.44 4.55
CA TYR A 69 23.11 3.86 3.45
C TYR A 69 21.66 3.91 3.89
N SER A 70 20.97 5.00 3.57
CA SER A 70 19.54 5.15 3.86
C SER A 70 18.83 6.03 2.85
N HIS A 71 17.53 5.79 2.69
CA HIS A 71 16.67 6.57 1.82
C HIS A 71 15.32 6.83 2.49
N TYR A 72 14.83 8.06 2.34
CA TYR A 72 13.52 8.49 2.86
C TYR A 72 12.64 8.93 1.70
N PHE A 73 11.51 8.26 1.53
CA PHE A 73 10.63 8.51 0.38
C PHE A 73 9.66 9.65 0.69
N LYS A 74 9.85 10.80 0.04
CA LYS A 74 8.98 11.98 0.21
C LYS A 74 7.77 11.89 -0.72
N SER A 75 6.56 12.03 -0.18
CA SER A 75 5.29 11.94 -0.93
C SER A 75 4.18 12.71 -0.21
N GLY A 76 3.13 13.09 -0.93
CA GLY A 76 1.92 13.69 -0.33
C GLY A 76 2.19 14.98 0.46
N PHE A 77 1.31 15.30 1.41
CA PHE A 77 1.45 16.47 2.28
C PHE A 77 2.27 16.16 3.53
N ILE A 78 2.00 15.03 4.18
CA ILE A 78 2.67 14.62 5.43
C ILE A 78 3.91 13.74 5.17
N GLY A 79 3.99 13.05 4.03
CA GLY A 79 5.04 12.08 3.71
C GLY A 79 4.47 10.79 3.13
N SER A 80 5.33 9.88 2.67
CA SER A 80 4.91 8.48 2.40
C SER A 80 4.93 7.61 3.65
N GLY A 81 5.68 8.03 4.68
CA GLY A 81 5.99 7.21 5.85
C GLY A 81 7.04 6.12 5.60
N LEU A 82 7.60 6.01 4.38
CA LEU A 82 8.51 4.93 4.01
C LEU A 82 9.97 5.34 4.17
N ALA A 83 10.74 4.51 4.89
CA ALA A 83 12.17 4.67 5.06
C ALA A 83 12.90 3.34 4.86
N VAL A 84 14.10 3.40 4.28
CA VAL A 84 14.98 2.25 4.09
C VAL A 84 16.34 2.54 4.71
N PHE A 85 16.89 1.56 5.43
CA PHE A 85 18.27 1.54 5.90
C PHE A 85 18.94 0.28 5.39
N SER A 86 20.17 0.38 4.88
CA SER A 86 20.89 -0.76 4.33
C SER A 86 22.36 -0.75 4.71
N ARG A 87 22.87 -1.96 4.96
CA ARG A 87 24.30 -2.24 5.10
C ARG A 87 25.02 -2.10 3.77
N HIS A 88 24.30 -2.32 2.68
CA HIS A 88 24.81 -2.30 1.31
C HIS A 88 24.49 -0.99 0.62
N ARG A 89 25.30 -0.62 -0.37
CA ARG A 89 25.10 0.61 -1.13
C ARG A 89 23.77 0.56 -1.88
N ILE A 90 22.95 1.58 -1.65
CA ILE A 90 21.77 1.85 -2.49
C ILE A 90 22.27 2.51 -3.78
N HIS A 91 22.09 1.83 -4.91
CA HIS A 91 22.53 2.32 -6.22
C HIS A 91 21.51 3.24 -6.89
N ASP A 92 20.23 2.96 -6.67
CA ASP A 92 19.12 3.73 -7.24
C ASP A 92 17.91 3.64 -6.32
N ALA A 93 17.04 4.65 -6.38
CA ALA A 93 15.79 4.71 -5.64
C ALA A 93 14.68 5.31 -6.51
N PHE A 94 13.51 4.69 -6.51
CA PHE A 94 12.35 5.14 -7.28
C PHE A 94 11.07 5.08 -6.45
N LEU A 95 10.25 6.11 -6.53
CA LEU A 95 8.99 6.22 -5.80
C LEU A 95 7.82 6.29 -6.77
N TYR A 96 6.80 5.46 -6.52
CA TYR A 96 5.52 5.55 -7.20
C TYR A 96 4.42 5.81 -6.16
N ARG A 97 3.77 6.98 -6.25
CA ARG A 97 2.62 7.34 -5.40
C ARG A 97 1.35 6.77 -6.01
N TYR A 98 0.54 6.11 -5.19
CA TYR A 98 -0.73 5.56 -5.64
C TYR A 98 -1.73 6.64 -6.04
N SER A 99 -2.61 6.29 -6.98
CA SER A 99 -3.61 7.23 -7.52
C SER A 99 -4.75 7.53 -6.53
N LEU A 100 -5.11 6.59 -5.66
CA LEU A 100 -6.19 6.73 -4.67
C LEU A 100 -5.69 6.48 -3.24
N ASN A 101 -5.93 7.44 -2.34
CA ASN A 101 -5.45 7.41 -0.95
C ASN A 101 -6.51 7.80 0.09
N GLY A 102 -7.80 7.66 -0.22
CA GLY A 102 -8.89 7.94 0.73
C GLY A 102 -9.57 9.28 0.46
N TYR A 103 -10.25 9.85 1.46
CA TYR A 103 -11.10 11.04 1.31
C TYR A 103 -10.60 12.23 2.16
N PRO A 104 -10.50 13.45 1.60
CA PRO A 104 -9.99 14.63 2.32
C PRO A 104 -10.87 15.05 3.51
N TYR A 105 -12.17 14.82 3.42
CA TYR A 105 -13.14 15.20 4.44
C TYR A 105 -13.19 14.19 5.60
N MET A 106 -12.60 13.00 5.45
CA MET A 106 -12.48 12.01 6.52
C MET A 106 -11.21 12.29 7.32
N ALA A 107 -11.18 13.41 8.04
CA ALA A 107 -9.96 13.90 8.70
C ALA A 107 -9.36 12.92 9.72
N GLN A 108 -10.19 12.06 10.32
CA GLN A 108 -9.77 11.01 11.24
C GLN A 108 -9.11 9.82 10.53
N HIS A 109 -9.27 9.71 9.21
CA HIS A 109 -8.67 8.68 8.37
C HIS A 109 -7.47 9.28 7.61
N GLY A 110 -6.30 9.21 8.23
CA GLY A 110 -5.11 10.00 7.86
C GLY A 110 -4.51 9.70 6.47
N ASP A 111 -4.92 8.60 5.82
CA ASP A 111 -4.34 8.13 4.56
C ASP A 111 -4.33 9.17 3.45
N TRP A 112 -5.35 10.03 3.37
CA TRP A 112 -5.45 11.04 2.30
C TRP A 112 -4.39 12.14 2.42
N PHE A 113 -4.04 12.51 3.66
CA PHE A 113 -2.96 13.47 3.93
C PHE A 113 -1.59 12.82 3.77
N GLY A 114 -1.53 11.51 3.97
CA GLY A 114 -0.43 10.67 3.55
C GLY A 114 -0.30 10.60 2.03
N GLY A 115 0.91 10.36 1.55
CA GLY A 115 1.17 10.03 0.16
C GLY A 115 1.49 8.56 0.02
N LYS A 116 0.52 7.66 0.30
CA LYS A 116 0.72 6.21 0.22
C LYS A 116 1.30 5.83 -1.15
N ALA A 117 2.29 4.95 -1.12
CA ALA A 117 3.19 4.74 -2.23
C ALA A 117 3.91 3.39 -2.12
N VAL A 118 4.60 3.03 -3.19
CA VAL A 118 5.66 2.02 -3.19
C VAL A 118 7.00 2.68 -3.50
N GLY A 119 7.99 2.44 -2.64
CA GLY A 119 9.38 2.76 -2.88
C GLY A 119 10.13 1.54 -3.42
N LYS A 120 11.04 1.74 -4.36
CA LYS A 120 11.99 0.75 -4.85
C LYS A 120 13.40 1.22 -4.55
N VAL A 121 14.28 0.32 -4.11
CA VAL A 121 15.73 0.52 -4.09
C VAL A 121 16.45 -0.60 -4.82
N LEU A 122 17.56 -0.28 -5.47
CA LEU A 122 18.43 -1.23 -6.15
C LEU A 122 19.71 -1.45 -5.34
N LEU A 123 20.00 -2.72 -5.02
CA LEU A 123 21.24 -3.16 -4.40
C LEU A 123 22.03 -4.07 -5.35
N ASN A 124 23.36 -4.09 -5.19
CA ASN A 124 24.23 -5.07 -5.80
C ASN A 124 24.87 -5.93 -4.71
N ILE A 125 24.46 -7.19 -4.62
CA ILE A 125 24.94 -8.13 -3.61
C ILE A 125 25.80 -9.18 -4.31
N ARG A 126 27.13 -9.03 -4.20
CA ARG A 126 28.12 -9.95 -4.81
C ARG A 126 27.87 -10.21 -6.30
N GLY A 127 27.46 -9.18 -7.04
CA GLY A 127 27.17 -9.26 -8.48
C GLY A 127 25.69 -9.45 -8.81
N LEU A 128 24.85 -9.82 -7.84
CA LEU A 128 23.41 -9.99 -8.05
C LEU A 128 22.67 -8.66 -7.90
N LYS A 129 21.79 -8.36 -8.84
CA LYS A 129 20.86 -7.22 -8.78
C LYS A 129 19.66 -7.57 -7.93
N VAL A 130 19.63 -7.03 -6.72
CA VAL A 130 18.53 -7.23 -5.78
C VAL A 130 17.64 -6.00 -5.79
N HIS A 131 16.40 -6.17 -6.26
CA HIS A 131 15.37 -5.13 -6.23
C HIS A 131 14.56 -5.28 -4.96
N ILE A 132 14.57 -4.25 -4.13
CA ILE A 132 13.82 -4.23 -2.87
C ILE A 132 12.71 -3.21 -3.00
N PHE A 133 11.50 -3.62 -2.67
CA PHE A 133 10.31 -2.80 -2.67
C PHE A 133 9.82 -2.64 -1.23
N ILE A 134 9.38 -1.42 -0.90
CA ILE A 134 8.73 -1.10 0.37
C ILE A 134 7.40 -0.43 0.08
N THR A 135 6.33 -0.83 0.77
CA THR A 135 5.01 -0.22 0.60
C THR A 135 4.28 -0.09 1.93
N HIS A 136 3.29 0.79 1.94
CA HIS A 136 2.24 0.85 2.95
C HIS A 136 0.93 1.16 2.22
N LEU A 137 0.01 0.20 2.18
CA LEU A 137 -1.29 0.38 1.51
C LEU A 137 -2.28 1.13 2.40
N HIS A 138 -3.44 1.48 1.86
CA HIS A 138 -4.49 2.20 2.57
C HIS A 138 -4.99 1.37 3.75
N ALA A 139 -5.23 1.98 4.91
CA ALA A 139 -5.71 1.27 6.09
C ALA A 139 -7.14 0.73 5.93
N GLU A 140 -7.43 -0.41 6.55
CA GLU A 140 -8.80 -0.93 6.74
C GLU A 140 -9.35 -0.42 8.08
N TYR A 141 -10.14 0.66 8.04
CA TYR A 141 -10.69 1.28 9.26
C TYR A 141 -11.86 0.49 9.87
N CYS A 142 -12.61 -0.23 9.04
CA CYS A 142 -13.76 -1.03 9.48
C CYS A 142 -14.10 -2.09 8.44
N ARG A 143 -13.85 -3.37 8.76
CA ARG A 143 -14.12 -4.50 7.86
C ARG A 143 -15.58 -4.64 7.46
N GLU A 144 -16.53 -4.39 8.37
CA GLU A 144 -17.98 -4.48 8.08
C GLU A 144 -18.49 -3.36 7.15
N LYS A 145 -17.84 -2.19 7.18
CA LYS A 145 -18.26 -0.98 6.45
C LYS A 145 -17.09 -0.35 5.71
N ASP A 146 -16.47 -1.14 4.87
CA ASP A 146 -15.24 -0.73 4.21
C ASP A 146 -15.49 0.02 2.90
N SER A 147 -15.65 1.35 3.01
CA SER A 147 -15.72 2.23 1.84
C SER A 147 -14.40 2.34 1.07
N TYR A 148 -13.29 1.79 1.60
CA TYR A 148 -11.95 1.91 1.04
C TYR A 148 -11.47 0.65 0.33
N LEU A 149 -12.27 -0.41 0.27
CA LEU A 149 -11.92 -1.63 -0.48
C LEU A 149 -11.55 -1.32 -1.94
N PRO A 150 -12.32 -0.51 -2.70
CA PRO A 150 -11.92 -0.17 -4.07
C PRO A 150 -10.57 0.57 -4.14
N HIS A 151 -10.26 1.41 -3.14
CA HIS A 151 -8.97 2.09 -3.06
C HIS A 151 -7.84 1.08 -2.85
N ARG A 152 -7.99 0.14 -1.90
CA ARG A 152 -6.99 -0.92 -1.66
C ARG A 152 -6.81 -1.82 -2.88
N VAL A 153 -7.88 -2.14 -3.62
CA VAL A 153 -7.80 -2.91 -4.87
C VAL A 153 -7.06 -2.13 -5.97
N VAL A 154 -7.31 -0.83 -6.14
CA VAL A 154 -6.54 0.02 -7.06
C VAL A 154 -5.07 0.03 -6.67
N GLN A 155 -4.75 0.26 -5.39
CA GLN A 155 -3.36 0.29 -4.94
C GLN A 155 -2.65 -1.06 -5.11
N ALA A 156 -3.32 -2.18 -4.83
CA ALA A 156 -2.78 -3.52 -5.06
C ALA A 156 -2.53 -3.78 -6.55
N TRP A 157 -3.43 -3.32 -7.42
CA TRP A 157 -3.25 -3.39 -8.87
C TRP A 157 -2.06 -2.54 -9.33
N GLU A 158 -1.93 -1.30 -8.85
CA GLU A 158 -0.80 -0.44 -9.18
C GLU A 158 0.53 -0.99 -8.65
N LEU A 159 0.54 -1.54 -7.43
CA LEU A 159 1.71 -2.16 -6.80
C LEU A 159 2.22 -3.34 -7.63
N GLN A 160 1.34 -4.25 -8.05
CA GLN A 160 1.77 -5.39 -8.87
C GLN A 160 2.31 -4.93 -10.23
N GLN A 161 1.67 -3.93 -10.87
CA GLN A 161 2.13 -3.39 -12.16
C GLN A 161 3.51 -2.77 -12.01
N PHE A 162 3.69 -1.96 -10.96
CA PHE A 162 4.96 -1.32 -10.65
C PHE A 162 6.06 -2.35 -10.43
N ILE A 163 5.83 -3.38 -9.61
CA ILE A 163 6.80 -4.45 -9.38
C ILE A 163 7.15 -5.14 -10.70
N ARG A 164 6.16 -5.56 -11.49
CA ARG A 164 6.41 -6.27 -12.75
C ARG A 164 7.19 -5.44 -13.76
N HIS A 165 6.77 -4.21 -14.00
CA HIS A 165 7.38 -3.35 -15.01
C HIS A 165 8.75 -2.82 -14.60
N THR A 166 9.04 -2.75 -13.29
CA THR A 166 10.34 -2.26 -12.79
C THR A 166 11.27 -3.36 -12.29
N SER A 167 10.89 -4.64 -12.41
CA SER A 167 11.74 -5.78 -12.03
C SER A 167 12.47 -6.44 -13.20
N ALA A 168 12.38 -5.87 -14.41
CA ALA A 168 13.14 -6.35 -15.55
C ALA A 168 14.65 -6.35 -15.23
N GLY A 169 15.30 -7.50 -15.40
CA GLY A 169 16.73 -7.67 -15.13
C GLY A 169 17.12 -7.76 -13.65
N ALA A 170 16.16 -7.93 -12.73
CA ALA A 170 16.44 -8.28 -11.34
C ALA A 170 16.79 -9.78 -11.22
N ASP A 171 17.82 -10.07 -10.43
CA ASP A 171 18.16 -11.45 -10.05
C ASP A 171 17.30 -11.91 -8.86
N VAL A 172 16.99 -10.98 -7.96
CA VAL A 172 16.14 -11.21 -6.78
C VAL A 172 15.19 -10.03 -6.63
N VAL A 173 13.92 -10.33 -6.32
CA VAL A 173 12.91 -9.34 -5.96
C VAL A 173 12.40 -9.63 -4.57
N ILE A 174 12.40 -8.63 -3.69
CA ILE A 174 11.81 -8.70 -2.35
C ILE A 174 10.88 -7.50 -2.17
N LEU A 175 9.68 -7.73 -1.67
CA LEU A 175 8.73 -6.71 -1.24
C LEU A 175 8.55 -6.84 0.27
N GLY A 176 8.65 -5.74 1.01
CA GLY A 176 8.31 -5.69 2.42
C GLY A 176 7.34 -4.56 2.75
N GLY A 177 6.47 -4.78 3.72
CA GLY A 177 5.69 -3.73 4.35
C GLY A 177 4.25 -4.11 4.67
N ASP A 178 3.50 -3.09 5.04
CA ASP A 178 2.13 -3.20 5.51
C ASP A 178 1.15 -3.14 4.33
N LEU A 179 0.47 -4.24 4.06
CA LEU A 179 -0.54 -4.34 3.01
C LEU A 179 -1.95 -4.00 3.51
N ASN A 180 -2.15 -3.84 4.83
CA ASN A 180 -3.45 -3.56 5.45
C ASN A 180 -4.58 -4.52 5.00
N MET A 181 -4.21 -5.76 4.66
CA MET A 181 -5.11 -6.77 4.11
C MET A 181 -4.66 -8.13 4.59
N HIS A 182 -5.62 -8.97 4.99
CA HIS A 182 -5.43 -10.36 5.37
C HIS A 182 -4.90 -11.19 4.18
N PRO A 183 -4.22 -12.34 4.37
CA PRO A 183 -3.68 -13.14 3.27
C PRO A 183 -4.71 -13.55 2.21
N ASP A 184 -5.94 -13.82 2.65
CA ASP A 184 -7.05 -14.24 1.77
C ASP A 184 -7.82 -13.09 1.12
N ASP A 185 -7.49 -11.85 1.48
CA ASP A 185 -8.15 -10.69 0.90
C ASP A 185 -7.77 -10.51 -0.57
N LEU A 186 -8.71 -9.93 -1.31
CA LEU A 186 -8.62 -9.73 -2.75
C LEU A 186 -7.32 -9.04 -3.19
N GLY A 187 -6.91 -7.96 -2.52
CA GLY A 187 -5.69 -7.25 -2.90
C GLY A 187 -4.41 -8.07 -2.70
N THR A 188 -4.32 -8.85 -1.62
CA THR A 188 -3.17 -9.72 -1.35
C THR A 188 -3.09 -10.87 -2.34
N ARG A 189 -4.23 -11.54 -2.62
CA ARG A 189 -4.32 -12.57 -3.66
C ARG A 189 -3.98 -12.01 -5.04
N LEU A 190 -4.50 -10.85 -5.39
CA LEU A 190 -4.24 -10.16 -6.65
C LEU A 190 -2.74 -9.88 -6.82
N LEU A 191 -2.10 -9.34 -5.80
CA LEU A 191 -0.66 -9.07 -5.80
C LEU A 191 0.16 -10.35 -6.00
N ARG A 192 -0.09 -11.39 -5.21
CA ARG A 192 0.67 -12.65 -5.24
C ARG A 192 0.48 -13.38 -6.57
N ASN A 193 -0.77 -13.57 -7.01
CA ASN A 193 -1.08 -14.32 -8.22
C ASN A 193 -0.54 -13.63 -9.48
N TYR A 194 -0.56 -12.29 -9.53
CA TYR A 194 -0.15 -11.54 -10.70
C TYR A 194 1.39 -11.34 -10.77
N THR A 195 2.08 -11.24 -9.63
CA THR A 195 3.53 -11.06 -9.56
C THR A 195 4.34 -12.36 -9.45
N GLY A 196 3.71 -13.44 -8.97
CA GLY A 196 4.39 -14.70 -8.63
C GLY A 196 5.29 -14.58 -7.39
N LEU A 197 5.12 -13.54 -6.57
CA LEU A 197 5.84 -13.42 -5.30
C LEU A 197 5.33 -14.45 -4.31
N GLN A 198 6.27 -15.10 -3.64
CA GLN A 198 6.03 -16.09 -2.59
C GLN A 198 6.01 -15.40 -1.23
N ASP A 199 5.20 -15.94 -0.33
CA ASP A 199 5.02 -15.41 1.03
C ASP A 199 6.01 -16.07 1.98
N SER A 200 6.93 -15.29 2.59
CA SER A 200 7.91 -15.83 3.53
C SER A 200 7.30 -16.64 4.66
N PHE A 201 6.09 -16.28 5.12
CA PHE A 201 5.42 -17.05 6.17
C PHE A 201 4.97 -18.43 5.69
N SER A 202 4.45 -18.51 4.46
CA SER A 202 4.00 -19.78 3.88
C SER A 202 5.17 -20.67 3.44
N GLU A 203 6.30 -20.09 3.04
CA GLU A 203 7.45 -20.84 2.50
C GLU A 203 8.51 -21.18 3.55
N THR A 204 8.55 -20.51 4.70
CA THR A 204 9.58 -20.76 5.71
C THR A 204 9.44 -22.15 6.32
N ALA A 205 10.56 -22.84 6.51
CA ALA A 205 10.59 -24.08 7.29
C ALA A 205 10.64 -23.81 8.80
N ASN A 206 11.14 -22.64 9.21
CA ASN A 206 11.35 -22.28 10.61
C ASN A 206 10.69 -20.94 10.89
N PHE A 207 9.58 -20.97 11.62
CA PHE A 207 8.87 -19.78 12.07
C PHE A 207 8.97 -19.62 13.59
N ASP A 208 9.33 -18.42 14.06
CA ASP A 208 9.32 -18.06 15.47
C ASP A 208 8.62 -16.71 15.67
N GLY A 209 7.38 -16.70 16.14
CA GLY A 209 6.60 -15.47 16.22
C GLY A 209 5.23 -15.67 16.87
N CYS A 210 4.36 -14.69 16.68
CA CYS A 210 2.94 -14.77 17.03
C CYS A 210 2.25 -15.84 16.18
N GLU A 211 1.19 -16.43 16.74
CA GLU A 211 0.36 -17.45 16.07
C GLU A 211 -0.10 -16.99 14.68
N GLU A 212 -0.13 -17.90 13.70
CA GLU A 212 -0.47 -17.62 12.30
C GLU A 212 0.30 -16.45 11.63
N GLY A 213 1.44 -16.06 12.21
CA GLY A 213 2.23 -14.93 11.74
C GLY A 213 1.55 -13.58 11.96
N HIS A 214 0.64 -13.46 12.94
CA HIS A 214 -0.06 -12.23 13.22
C HIS A 214 0.91 -11.07 13.49
N THR A 215 0.66 -9.94 12.82
CA THR A 215 1.46 -8.72 12.96
C THR A 215 0.69 -7.61 13.64
N HIS A 216 -0.62 -7.77 13.82
CA HIS A 216 -1.46 -6.89 14.60
C HIS A 216 -2.30 -7.75 15.55
N ILE A 217 -2.03 -7.65 16.86
CA ILE A 217 -2.48 -8.61 17.88
C ILE A 217 -3.26 -7.95 19.01
N SER A 218 -4.18 -8.68 19.62
CA SER A 218 -5.04 -8.17 20.70
C SER A 218 -4.29 -7.92 22.01
N GLU A 219 -3.15 -8.59 22.21
CA GLU A 219 -2.25 -8.42 23.33
C GLU A 219 -1.45 -7.11 23.25
N ASN A 220 -1.42 -6.48 22.07
CA ASN A 220 -0.75 -5.20 21.89
C ASN A 220 -1.58 -4.08 22.52
N PRO A 221 -1.07 -3.35 23.53
CA PRO A 221 -1.83 -2.31 24.25
C PRO A 221 -2.14 -1.07 23.41
N PHE A 222 -1.61 -0.98 22.19
CA PHE A 222 -1.88 0.11 21.25
C PHE A 222 -2.98 -0.22 20.24
N THR A 223 -3.36 -1.49 20.13
CA THR A 223 -4.32 -1.98 19.15
C THR A 223 -5.76 -1.92 19.67
N ASN A 224 -6.71 -1.62 18.78
CA ASN A 224 -8.14 -1.82 19.06
C ASN A 224 -8.51 -3.29 18.79
N THR A 225 -9.00 -3.98 19.81
CA THR A 225 -9.34 -5.41 19.76
C THR A 225 -10.60 -5.73 18.96
N ASP A 226 -11.52 -4.77 18.80
CA ASP A 226 -12.84 -5.02 18.18
C ASP A 226 -12.71 -5.56 16.76
N GLY A 227 -11.74 -5.04 15.99
CA GLY A 227 -11.48 -5.48 14.61
C GLY A 227 -10.76 -6.83 14.49
N LEU A 228 -10.22 -7.37 15.59
CA LEU A 228 -9.43 -8.60 15.61
C LEU A 228 -10.22 -9.82 16.05
N VAL A 229 -11.40 -9.63 16.66
CA VAL A 229 -12.28 -10.72 17.10
C VAL A 229 -12.61 -11.71 15.97
N PRO A 230 -12.92 -11.28 14.74
CA PRO A 230 -13.21 -12.21 13.63
C PRO A 230 -12.01 -13.11 13.24
N PHE A 231 -10.79 -12.73 13.62
CA PHE A 231 -9.55 -13.44 13.31
C PHE A 231 -8.95 -14.17 14.51
N GLY A 232 -9.74 -14.38 15.58
CA GLY A 232 -9.27 -15.13 16.75
C GLY A 232 -8.27 -14.37 17.62
N GLY A 233 -8.23 -13.04 17.55
CA GLY A 233 -7.38 -12.20 18.42
C GLY A 233 -6.11 -11.64 17.76
N GLY A 234 -5.88 -11.90 16.48
CA GLY A 234 -4.81 -11.24 15.71
C GLY A 234 -5.02 -11.36 14.21
N VAL A 235 -4.33 -10.52 13.45
CA VAL A 235 -4.40 -10.53 11.98
C VAL A 235 -2.99 -10.31 11.40
N ARG A 236 -2.71 -10.97 10.27
CA ARG A 236 -1.47 -10.79 9.51
C ARG A 236 -1.72 -9.80 8.39
N ILE A 237 -1.11 -8.62 8.48
CA ILE A 237 -1.25 -7.54 7.49
C ILE A 237 0.09 -6.99 7.01
N ASP A 238 1.20 -7.35 7.68
CA ASP A 238 2.55 -7.05 7.25
C ASP A 238 3.16 -8.28 6.57
N TYR A 239 3.95 -8.05 5.52
CA TYR A 239 4.50 -9.13 4.71
C TYR A 239 5.95 -8.86 4.33
N ILE A 240 6.70 -9.95 4.18
CA ILE A 240 7.91 -9.99 3.36
C ILE A 240 7.65 -11.04 2.28
N LEU A 241 7.58 -10.59 1.03
CA LEU A 241 7.35 -11.44 -0.14
C LEU A 241 8.60 -11.46 -1.03
N PHE A 242 8.85 -12.57 -1.71
CA PHE A 242 10.09 -12.73 -2.48
C PHE A 242 9.93 -13.58 -3.73
N LYS A 243 10.86 -13.42 -4.67
CA LYS A 243 11.10 -14.37 -5.76
C LYS A 243 12.52 -14.23 -6.32
N GLY A 244 13.03 -15.34 -6.85
CA GLY A 244 14.25 -15.37 -7.65
C GLY A 244 13.99 -15.18 -9.15
N SER A 245 15.07 -15.07 -9.91
CA SER A 245 15.06 -15.10 -11.38
C SER A 245 15.14 -16.55 -11.90
N GLY A 246 15.26 -16.74 -13.22
CA GLY A 246 15.58 -18.06 -13.76
C GLY A 246 17.00 -18.54 -13.43
N GLU A 247 17.90 -17.62 -13.06
CA GLU A 247 19.32 -17.87 -12.80
C GLU A 247 19.67 -17.90 -11.30
N VAL A 248 18.77 -17.39 -10.45
CA VAL A 248 18.93 -17.37 -9.00
C VAL A 248 17.70 -17.98 -8.34
N ASP A 249 17.91 -19.07 -7.61
CA ASP A 249 16.92 -19.62 -6.70
C ASP A 249 17.00 -18.89 -5.36
N VAL A 250 15.84 -18.66 -4.74
CA VAL A 250 15.72 -17.96 -3.46
C VAL A 250 14.84 -18.80 -2.54
N SER A 251 15.36 -19.20 -1.39
CA SER A 251 14.59 -19.85 -0.32
C SER A 251 14.47 -18.93 0.90
N CYS A 252 13.39 -19.08 1.66
CA CYS A 252 13.21 -18.47 2.98
C CYS A 252 13.61 -19.50 4.04
N GLU A 253 14.75 -19.30 4.70
CA GLU A 253 15.29 -20.24 5.69
C GLU A 253 14.61 -20.10 7.05
N SER A 254 14.28 -18.86 7.42
CA SER A 254 13.56 -18.54 8.64
C SER A 254 12.76 -17.24 8.49
N LEU A 255 11.68 -17.16 9.27
CA LEU A 255 10.91 -15.94 9.47
C LEU A 255 10.62 -15.83 10.97
N SER A 256 10.73 -14.63 11.53
CA SER A 256 10.29 -14.36 12.89
C SER A 256 9.44 -13.11 12.99
N THR A 257 8.62 -13.05 14.04
CA THR A 257 7.97 -11.82 14.48
C THR A 257 8.47 -11.41 15.86
N THR A 258 8.40 -10.11 16.18
CA THR A 258 8.39 -9.72 17.59
C THR A 258 7.13 -10.25 18.28
N LYS A 259 7.14 -10.26 19.61
CA LYS A 259 6.06 -10.81 20.44
C LYS A 259 5.67 -9.81 21.52
N GLY A 260 4.98 -8.75 21.13
CA GLY A 260 4.44 -7.77 22.06
C GLY A 260 5.54 -6.95 22.77
N PRO A 261 5.50 -6.78 24.10
CA PRO A 261 6.36 -5.84 24.81
C PRO A 261 7.86 -6.05 24.56
N VAL A 262 8.59 -4.95 24.44
CA VAL A 262 10.05 -4.98 24.34
C VAL A 262 10.64 -5.51 25.66
N PRO A 263 11.63 -6.44 25.64
CA PRO A 263 12.26 -6.92 26.86
C PRO A 263 12.72 -5.78 27.78
N GLY A 264 12.23 -5.77 29.03
CA GLY A 264 12.55 -4.72 30.01
C GLY A 264 11.69 -3.45 29.90
N HIS A 265 10.72 -3.38 29.00
CA HIS A 265 9.79 -2.26 28.84
C HIS A 265 8.32 -2.72 28.87
N PRO A 266 7.38 -1.87 29.34
CA PRO A 266 5.98 -2.26 29.48
C PRO A 266 5.16 -2.14 28.18
N PHE A 267 5.80 -1.81 27.06
CA PHE A 267 5.13 -1.58 25.77
C PHE A 267 5.95 -2.12 24.59
N PRO A 268 5.29 -2.46 23.47
CA PRO A 268 5.94 -2.95 22.24
C PRO A 268 6.64 -1.83 21.44
N TYR A 269 7.41 -2.22 20.43
CA TYR A 269 8.06 -1.27 19.50
C TYR A 269 7.04 -0.45 18.70
N SER A 270 5.89 -1.03 18.38
CA SER A 270 4.80 -0.42 17.63
C SER A 270 3.47 -1.08 17.99
N ASP A 271 2.35 -0.58 17.45
CA ASP A 271 1.07 -1.31 17.42
C ASP A 271 1.14 -2.54 16.49
N HIS A 272 2.14 -2.60 15.60
CA HIS A 272 2.49 -3.77 14.81
C HIS A 272 3.70 -4.53 15.36
N GLU A 273 3.72 -5.84 15.14
CA GLU A 273 4.89 -6.69 15.34
C GLU A 273 5.84 -6.60 14.13
N ALA A 274 7.14 -6.54 14.39
CA ALA A 274 8.14 -6.50 13.34
C ALA A 274 8.33 -7.88 12.70
N LEU A 275 8.68 -7.92 11.41
CA LEU A 275 9.05 -9.13 10.68
C LEU A 275 10.55 -9.18 10.40
N THR A 276 11.17 -10.33 10.59
CA THR A 276 12.55 -10.59 10.15
C THR A 276 12.63 -11.88 9.34
N ALA A 277 13.04 -11.80 8.08
CA ALA A 277 13.21 -12.95 7.20
C ALA A 277 14.70 -13.16 6.86
N GLU A 278 15.16 -14.40 6.87
CA GLU A 278 16.46 -14.80 6.34
C GLU A 278 16.30 -15.57 5.04
N PHE A 279 16.91 -15.04 3.97
CA PHE A 279 16.89 -15.65 2.65
C PHE A 279 18.24 -16.26 2.29
N LEU A 280 18.20 -17.33 1.48
CA LEU A 280 19.38 -17.93 0.87
C LEU A 280 19.27 -17.82 -0.66
N PHE A 281 20.23 -17.13 -1.29
CA PHE A 281 20.33 -17.02 -2.74
C PHE A 281 21.32 -18.05 -3.28
N THR A 282 20.86 -18.87 -4.22
CA THR A 282 21.66 -19.93 -4.84
C THR A 282 21.64 -19.77 -6.36
N LEU A 283 22.82 -19.66 -6.98
CA LEU A 283 22.91 -19.66 -8.44
C LEU A 283 22.50 -21.02 -9.00
N THR A 284 21.57 -21.03 -9.96
CA THR A 284 21.15 -22.25 -10.62
C THR A 284 22.17 -22.61 -11.70
N THR A 285 22.72 -23.84 -11.68
CA THR A 285 23.53 -24.33 -12.80
C THR A 285 22.61 -24.59 -13.98
N LYS A 286 22.84 -23.92 -15.12
CA LYS A 286 22.12 -24.20 -16.38
C LYS A 286 22.34 -25.67 -16.79
N GLY A 287 21.36 -26.52 -16.48
CA GLY A 287 21.36 -27.94 -16.82
C GLY A 287 20.13 -28.65 -16.25
N ASN A 288 19.14 -28.88 -17.12
CA ASN A 288 17.97 -29.74 -16.94
C ASN A 288 16.95 -29.34 -15.86
N GLY A 289 16.03 -28.40 -16.19
CA GLY A 289 14.70 -28.39 -15.58
C GLY A 289 13.97 -27.04 -15.48
N CYS A 290 14.68 -25.92 -15.44
CA CYS A 290 14.05 -24.65 -14.99
C CYS A 290 13.16 -23.97 -16.04
N SER A 291 13.41 -24.16 -17.34
CA SER A 291 12.52 -23.68 -18.41
C SER A 291 11.15 -24.36 -18.41
N LYS A 292 10.98 -25.55 -17.80
CA LYS A 292 9.68 -26.22 -17.62
C LYS A 292 8.92 -25.80 -16.36
N ARG A 293 9.59 -25.38 -15.28
CA ARG A 293 8.92 -24.95 -14.03
C ARG A 293 8.27 -23.57 -14.15
N GLN A 294 8.90 -22.62 -14.86
CA GLN A 294 8.29 -21.30 -15.10
C GLN A 294 7.15 -21.34 -16.12
N SER A 295 7.22 -22.16 -17.18
CA SER A 295 6.09 -22.27 -18.14
C SER A 295 4.93 -23.12 -17.60
N GLY A 296 5.20 -24.17 -16.80
CA GLY A 296 4.15 -24.98 -16.16
C GLY A 296 3.39 -24.25 -15.05
N CYS A 297 4.11 -23.56 -14.15
CA CYS A 297 3.50 -22.85 -13.01
C CYS A 297 2.60 -21.68 -13.45
N VAL A 298 2.95 -20.99 -14.54
CA VAL A 298 2.12 -19.91 -15.10
C VAL A 298 0.84 -20.46 -15.72
N SER A 299 0.89 -21.62 -16.40
CA SER A 299 -0.29 -22.23 -17.01
C SER A 299 -1.29 -22.75 -15.96
N ASP A 300 -0.81 -23.37 -14.88
CA ASP A 300 -1.67 -23.96 -13.85
C ASP A 300 -2.37 -22.91 -12.97
N LYS A 301 -1.73 -21.75 -12.76
CA LYS A 301 -2.28 -20.65 -11.96
C LYS A 301 -3.11 -19.64 -12.77
N LEU A 302 -3.14 -19.77 -14.10
CA LEU A 302 -3.83 -18.82 -14.97
C LEU A 302 -5.35 -18.76 -14.74
N PRO A 303 -6.09 -19.88 -14.50
CA PRO A 303 -7.52 -19.82 -14.18
C PRO A 303 -7.80 -19.08 -12.88
N GLU A 304 -6.99 -19.32 -11.84
CA GLU A 304 -7.09 -18.63 -10.56
C GLU A 304 -6.84 -17.12 -10.72
N LEU A 305 -5.83 -16.76 -11.50
CA LEU A 305 -5.54 -15.36 -11.81
C LEU A 305 -6.71 -14.67 -12.53
N VAL A 306 -7.33 -15.34 -13.51
CA VAL A 306 -8.52 -14.82 -14.19
C VAL A 306 -9.68 -14.60 -13.21
N ASN A 307 -9.91 -15.53 -12.28
CA ASN A 307 -10.95 -15.40 -11.26
C ASN A 307 -10.67 -14.20 -10.34
N THR A 308 -9.46 -14.09 -9.80
CA THR A 308 -9.06 -12.98 -8.91
C THR A 308 -9.18 -11.63 -9.61
N VAL A 309 -8.82 -11.53 -10.90
CA VAL A 309 -8.96 -10.26 -11.64
C VAL A 309 -10.43 -9.94 -11.95
N ASN A 310 -11.29 -10.93 -12.21
CA ASN A 310 -12.73 -10.70 -12.37
C ASN A 310 -13.40 -10.23 -11.07
N GLU A 311 -13.01 -10.82 -9.94
CA GLU A 311 -13.44 -10.39 -8.61
C GLU A 311 -13.00 -8.94 -8.36
N ALA A 312 -11.72 -8.62 -8.61
CA ALA A 312 -11.19 -7.26 -8.49
C ALA A 312 -11.95 -6.24 -9.35
N ARG A 313 -12.26 -6.59 -10.61
CA ARG A 313 -13.07 -5.73 -11.48
C ARG A 313 -14.48 -5.49 -10.95
N THR A 314 -15.07 -6.49 -10.31
CA THR A 314 -16.41 -6.35 -9.72
C THR A 314 -16.37 -5.31 -8.60
N GLU A 315 -15.38 -5.39 -7.70
CA GLU A 315 -15.19 -4.40 -6.63
C GLU A 315 -14.88 -3.01 -7.17
N ILE A 316 -14.03 -2.90 -8.20
CA ILE A 316 -13.75 -1.62 -8.86
C ILE A 316 -15.02 -1.02 -9.47
N LYS A 317 -15.89 -1.83 -10.08
CA LYS A 317 -17.17 -1.36 -10.62
C LYS A 317 -18.12 -0.88 -9.52
N VAL A 318 -18.16 -1.56 -8.37
CA VAL A 318 -18.95 -1.10 -7.21
C VAL A 318 -18.45 0.27 -6.75
N GLY A 319 -17.14 0.42 -6.58
CA GLY A 319 -16.50 1.71 -6.25
C GLY A 319 -16.81 2.80 -7.27
N LEU A 320 -16.72 2.48 -8.56
CA LEU A 320 -16.99 3.41 -9.65
C LEU A 320 -18.43 3.94 -9.59
N HIS A 321 -19.43 3.07 -9.45
CA HIS A 321 -20.83 3.49 -9.34
C HIS A 321 -21.05 4.37 -8.10
N CYS A 322 -20.39 4.07 -6.98
CA CYS A 322 -20.44 4.89 -5.77
C CYS A 322 -19.85 6.29 -6.04
N ALA A 323 -18.64 6.36 -6.59
CA ALA A 323 -17.94 7.61 -6.88
C ALA A 323 -18.71 8.47 -7.90
N GLU A 324 -19.31 7.86 -8.94
CA GLU A 324 -20.15 8.55 -9.92
C GLU A 324 -21.40 9.14 -9.26
N ARG A 325 -22.08 8.36 -8.41
CA ARG A 325 -23.25 8.84 -7.67
C ARG A 325 -22.88 10.04 -6.77
N MET A 326 -21.74 9.97 -6.09
CA MET A 326 -21.25 11.06 -5.25
C MET A 326 -20.88 12.30 -6.07
N ARG A 327 -20.22 12.12 -7.22
CA ARG A 327 -19.94 13.20 -8.18
C ARG A 327 -21.22 13.88 -8.67
N HIS A 328 -22.24 13.10 -9.05
CA HIS A 328 -23.54 13.64 -9.48
C HIS A 328 -24.26 14.39 -8.36
N THR A 329 -24.16 13.88 -7.13
CA THR A 329 -24.72 14.53 -5.95
C THR A 329 -24.02 15.87 -5.69
N ALA A 330 -22.68 15.90 -5.71
CA ALA A 330 -21.90 17.14 -5.58
C ALA A 330 -22.26 18.16 -6.67
N ALA A 331 -22.37 17.73 -7.93
CA ALA A 331 -22.78 18.60 -9.04
C ALA A 331 -24.19 19.18 -8.85
N ARG A 332 -25.17 18.35 -8.48
CA ARG A 332 -26.55 18.81 -8.24
C ARG A 332 -26.63 19.81 -7.08
N THR A 333 -25.94 19.54 -5.98
CA THR A 333 -25.88 20.44 -4.83
C THR A 333 -25.17 21.75 -5.19
N GLY A 334 -24.10 21.69 -5.97
CA GLY A 334 -23.42 22.88 -6.48
C GLY A 334 -24.30 23.73 -7.39
N ILE A 335 -25.03 23.12 -8.33
CA ILE A 335 -26.00 23.83 -9.18
C ILE A 335 -27.09 24.49 -8.34
N MET A 336 -27.64 23.79 -7.34
CA MET A 336 -28.64 24.36 -6.44
C MET A 336 -28.07 25.54 -5.64
N GLY A 337 -26.84 25.42 -5.12
CA GLY A 337 -26.14 26.53 -4.48
C GLY A 337 -25.92 27.73 -5.41
N LEU A 338 -25.65 27.49 -6.69
CA LEU A 338 -25.46 28.53 -7.69
C LEU A 338 -26.77 29.27 -7.99
N VAL A 339 -27.86 28.52 -8.18
CA VAL A 339 -29.19 29.08 -8.40
C VAL A 339 -29.61 29.96 -7.21
N LEU A 340 -29.36 29.49 -5.99
CA LEU A 340 -29.64 30.28 -4.78
C LEU A 340 -28.79 31.56 -4.71
N LEU A 341 -27.49 31.48 -5.02
CA LEU A 341 -26.62 32.65 -5.05
C LEU A 341 -27.05 33.67 -6.12
N VAL A 342 -27.44 33.20 -7.32
CA VAL A 342 -27.93 34.07 -8.40
C VAL A 342 -29.25 34.72 -8.02
N LEU A 343 -30.17 33.97 -7.40
CA LEU A 343 -31.43 34.51 -6.89
C LEU A 343 -31.18 35.59 -5.84
N GLU A 344 -30.23 35.34 -4.94
CA GLU A 344 -29.83 36.30 -3.92
C GLU A 344 -29.26 37.58 -4.54
N LEU A 345 -28.33 37.47 -5.49
CA LEU A 345 -27.79 38.61 -6.23
C LEU A 345 -28.88 39.38 -7.00
N ALA A 346 -29.85 38.68 -7.57
CA ALA A 346 -31.00 39.31 -8.22
C ALA A 346 -31.86 40.11 -7.21
N ILE A 347 -32.12 39.56 -6.02
CA ILE A 347 -32.83 40.25 -4.93
C ILE A 347 -32.04 41.49 -4.48
N ALA A 348 -30.72 41.40 -4.31
CA ALA A 348 -29.87 42.55 -3.98
C ALA A 348 -29.87 43.65 -5.06
N ALA A 349 -30.12 43.30 -6.31
CA ALA A 349 -30.17 44.25 -7.41
C ALA A 349 -31.51 45.00 -7.50
N VAL A 350 -32.60 44.50 -6.90
CA VAL A 350 -33.93 45.11 -6.95
C VAL A 350 -33.94 46.60 -6.55
N PRO A 351 -33.27 47.04 -5.47
CA PRO A 351 -33.21 48.46 -5.11
C PRO A 351 -32.54 49.36 -6.15
N LEU A 352 -31.67 48.83 -7.02
CA LEU A 352 -31.04 49.60 -8.10
C LEU A 352 -32.05 49.96 -9.21
N PHE A 353 -33.13 49.20 -9.32
CA PHE A 353 -34.18 49.38 -10.32
C PHE A 353 -35.49 49.95 -9.73
N ALA A 354 -35.64 49.91 -8.40
CA ALA A 354 -36.78 50.49 -7.70
C ALA A 354 -36.54 51.97 -7.39
N LEU A 355 -37.02 52.86 -8.27
CA LEU A 355 -37.06 54.30 -8.02
C LEU A 355 -38.06 54.61 -6.88
N GLY A 356 -37.56 54.86 -5.68
CA GLY A 356 -38.26 55.70 -4.69
C GLY A 356 -38.82 55.05 -3.41
N THR A 357 -38.40 53.85 -3.00
CA THR A 357 -38.83 53.29 -1.69
C THR A 357 -37.66 52.75 -0.85
N GLU A 358 -37.30 53.49 0.20
CA GLU A 358 -36.41 52.98 1.26
C GLU A 358 -37.18 52.03 2.18
N GLN A 359 -37.14 50.73 1.87
CA GLN A 359 -37.58 49.70 2.81
C GLN A 359 -36.37 49.14 3.61
N PRO A 360 -36.56 48.79 4.90
CA PRO A 360 -35.50 48.19 5.70
C PRO A 360 -35.16 46.79 5.17
N PHE A 361 -34.00 46.66 4.51
CA PHE A 361 -33.48 45.39 4.01
C PHE A 361 -32.70 44.65 5.11
N PRO A 362 -32.94 43.34 5.34
CA PRO A 362 -32.25 42.55 6.35
C PRO A 362 -30.82 42.19 5.92
N LYS A 363 -29.94 43.21 5.86
CA LYS A 363 -28.55 43.11 5.35
C LYS A 363 -27.75 41.97 5.97
N ALA A 364 -27.85 41.77 7.29
CA ALA A 364 -27.09 40.75 8.00
C ALA A 364 -27.49 39.32 7.59
N SER A 365 -28.80 39.03 7.57
CA SER A 365 -29.32 37.72 7.14
C SER A 365 -29.04 37.45 5.67
N PHE A 366 -29.09 38.49 4.83
CA PHE A 366 -28.74 38.41 3.43
C PHE A 366 -27.26 38.05 3.25
N TYR A 367 -26.32 38.83 3.80
CA TYR A 367 -24.89 38.50 3.67
C TYR A 367 -24.51 37.14 4.27
N LEU A 368 -25.19 36.71 5.34
CA LEU A 368 -24.99 35.38 5.91
C LEU A 368 -25.44 34.27 4.94
N LEU A 369 -26.58 34.47 4.26
CA LEU A 369 -27.07 33.56 3.22
C LEU A 369 -26.09 33.50 2.04
N GLY A 370 -25.61 34.64 1.56
CA GLY A 370 -24.65 34.69 0.46
C GLY A 370 -23.32 34.03 0.80
N ALA A 371 -22.83 34.24 2.02
CA ALA A 371 -21.63 33.56 2.52
C ALA A 371 -21.86 32.03 2.59
N LEU A 372 -23.03 31.58 3.05
CA LEU A 372 -23.39 30.16 3.08
C LEU A 372 -23.47 29.57 1.67
N CYS A 373 -24.14 30.25 0.73
CA CYS A 373 -24.24 29.82 -0.67
C CYS A 373 -22.85 29.72 -1.31
N PHE A 374 -21.97 30.70 -1.08
CA PHE A 374 -20.59 30.66 -1.54
C PHE A 374 -19.80 29.49 -0.93
N ALA A 375 -19.93 29.26 0.38
CA ALA A 375 -19.26 28.15 1.06
C ALA A 375 -19.73 26.78 0.53
N VAL A 376 -21.04 26.62 0.30
CA VAL A 376 -21.62 25.41 -0.31
C VAL A 376 -21.09 25.21 -1.72
N LEU A 377 -21.05 26.27 -2.53
CA LEU A 377 -20.51 26.23 -3.89
C LEU A 377 -19.04 25.81 -3.92
N LEU A 378 -18.21 26.44 -3.08
CA LEU A 378 -16.80 26.11 -3.00
C LEU A 378 -16.59 24.65 -2.56
N SER A 379 -17.31 24.22 -1.51
CA SER A 379 -17.19 22.87 -0.97
C SER A 379 -17.65 21.80 -1.99
N THR A 380 -18.79 22.03 -2.65
CA THR A 380 -19.33 21.12 -3.67
C THR A 380 -18.46 21.08 -4.93
N LEU A 381 -17.84 22.20 -5.32
CA LEU A 381 -16.86 22.23 -6.40
C LEU A 381 -15.63 21.38 -6.04
N MET A 382 -15.08 21.52 -4.82
CA MET A 382 -13.95 20.70 -4.38
C MET A 382 -14.30 19.21 -4.35
N LEU A 383 -15.48 18.85 -3.83
CA LEU A 383 -15.98 17.48 -3.85
C LEU A 383 -16.16 16.95 -5.28
N TYR A 384 -16.71 17.78 -6.19
CA TYR A 384 -16.89 17.39 -7.59
C TYR A 384 -15.54 17.10 -8.27
N VAL A 385 -14.53 17.96 -8.07
CA VAL A 385 -13.18 17.74 -8.59
C VAL A 385 -12.60 16.45 -8.02
N PHE A 386 -12.71 16.25 -6.71
CA PHE A 386 -12.22 15.06 -6.03
C PHE A 386 -12.86 13.77 -6.59
N TYR A 387 -14.19 13.67 -6.59
CA TYR A 387 -14.88 12.48 -7.13
C TYR A 387 -14.64 12.30 -8.64
N SER A 388 -14.38 13.38 -9.37
CA SER A 388 -13.98 13.28 -10.79
C SER A 388 -12.60 12.66 -10.97
N MET A 389 -11.66 12.93 -10.06
CA MET A 389 -10.35 12.25 -10.04
C MET A 389 -10.51 10.78 -9.67
N GLU A 390 -11.34 10.50 -8.66
CA GLU A 390 -11.62 9.14 -8.20
C GLU A 390 -12.23 8.27 -9.30
N VAL A 391 -13.28 8.76 -9.96
CA VAL A 391 -13.91 8.10 -11.11
C VAL A 391 -12.90 7.81 -12.21
N LYS A 392 -12.01 8.76 -12.53
CA LYS A 392 -10.98 8.55 -13.56
C LYS A 392 -9.97 7.47 -13.18
N ALA A 393 -9.54 7.44 -11.92
CA ALA A 393 -8.62 6.40 -11.45
C ALA A 393 -9.27 5.02 -11.49
N LEU A 394 -10.49 4.87 -10.95
CA LEU A 394 -11.24 3.62 -10.96
C LEU A 394 -11.52 3.13 -12.38
N GLN A 395 -11.97 4.02 -13.26
CA GLN A 395 -12.23 3.71 -14.67
C GLN A 395 -10.94 3.26 -15.38
N GLY A 396 -9.84 3.98 -15.18
CA GLY A 396 -8.53 3.63 -15.75
C GLY A 396 -8.04 2.27 -15.28
N THR A 397 -8.21 1.93 -14.00
CA THR A 397 -7.89 0.61 -13.46
C THR A 397 -8.79 -0.48 -14.05
N GLU A 398 -10.09 -0.24 -14.21
CA GLU A 398 -11.01 -1.20 -14.84
C GLU A 398 -10.60 -1.50 -16.28
N ASP A 399 -10.27 -0.46 -17.05
CA ASP A 399 -9.82 -0.59 -18.43
C ASP A 399 -8.51 -1.41 -18.52
N GLN A 400 -7.56 -1.17 -17.61
CA GLN A 400 -6.32 -1.95 -17.52
C GLN A 400 -6.59 -3.42 -17.16
N MET A 401 -7.47 -3.68 -16.19
CA MET A 401 -7.84 -5.04 -15.81
C MET A 401 -8.54 -5.78 -16.95
N ARG A 402 -9.36 -5.08 -17.76
CA ARG A 402 -9.99 -5.64 -18.97
C ARG A 402 -8.93 -6.06 -19.99
N LEU A 403 -7.91 -5.23 -20.24
CA LEU A 403 -6.81 -5.56 -21.15
C LEU A 403 -6.00 -6.77 -20.65
N ALA A 404 -5.76 -6.86 -19.34
CA ALA A 404 -5.10 -8.02 -18.76
C ALA A 404 -5.93 -9.31 -18.94
N LEU A 405 -7.24 -9.25 -18.71
CA LEU A 405 -8.13 -10.39 -18.90
C LEU A 405 -8.18 -10.88 -20.34
N SER A 406 -8.23 -9.98 -21.33
CA SER A 406 -8.19 -10.39 -22.73
C SER A 406 -6.89 -11.14 -23.04
N SER A 407 -5.75 -10.65 -22.54
CA SER A 407 -4.47 -11.33 -22.72
C SER A 407 -4.44 -12.71 -22.05
N PHE A 408 -4.98 -12.84 -20.83
CA PHE A 408 -5.05 -14.14 -20.15
C PHE A 408 -5.98 -15.14 -20.86
N GLN A 409 -7.09 -14.67 -21.42
CA GLN A 409 -8.00 -15.51 -22.19
C GLN A 409 -7.37 -15.99 -23.50
N GLU A 410 -6.54 -15.17 -24.15
CA GLU A 410 -5.75 -15.58 -25.31
C GLU A 410 -4.74 -16.66 -24.93
N GLN A 411 -4.00 -16.47 -23.84
CA GLN A 411 -3.05 -17.46 -23.32
C GLN A 411 -3.72 -18.80 -22.98
N LEU A 412 -4.90 -18.78 -22.34
CA LEU A 412 -5.68 -20.01 -22.05
C LEU A 412 -6.10 -20.75 -23.34
N LYS A 413 -6.48 -20.02 -24.39
CA LYS A 413 -6.83 -20.61 -25.69
C LYS A 413 -5.62 -21.20 -26.40
N GLU A 414 -4.45 -20.60 -26.26
CA GLU A 414 -3.21 -21.14 -26.81
C GLU A 414 -2.76 -22.40 -26.07
N SER A 415 -2.75 -22.39 -24.74
CA SER A 415 -2.38 -23.56 -23.93
C SER A 415 -3.30 -24.77 -24.18
N SER A 416 -4.61 -24.55 -24.32
CA SER A 416 -5.58 -25.62 -24.62
C SER A 416 -5.39 -26.23 -26.01
N LYS A 417 -4.98 -25.43 -27.01
CA LYS A 417 -4.65 -25.94 -28.35
C LYS A 417 -3.41 -26.82 -28.34
N VAL A 418 -2.35 -26.41 -27.62
CA VAL A 418 -1.11 -27.19 -27.50
C VAL A 418 -1.36 -28.54 -26.84
N LEU A 419 -2.15 -28.57 -25.76
CA LEU A 419 -2.54 -29.82 -25.11
C LEU A 419 -3.35 -30.75 -26.03
N SER A 420 -4.19 -30.19 -26.92
CA SER A 420 -4.96 -30.98 -27.88
C SER A 420 -4.13 -31.55 -29.03
N SER A 421 -3.02 -30.90 -29.40
CA SER A 421 -2.12 -31.37 -30.47
C SER A 421 -1.10 -32.41 -30.00
N ASP A 422 -0.75 -32.43 -28.72
CA ASP A 422 0.16 -33.44 -28.14
C ASP A 422 -0.54 -34.80 -27.87
N HIS A 423 -1.86 -34.88 -28.07
CA HIS A 423 -2.69 -36.09 -27.92
C HIS A 423 -3.14 -36.70 -29.26
N LEU A 424 -2.58 -36.23 -30.38
CA LEU A 424 -2.72 -36.78 -31.74
C LEU A 424 -1.36 -37.28 -32.22
#